data_AF-V4JM86-F1
#
_entry.id   AF-V4JM86-F1
#
_cell.length_a   1.000
_cell.length_b   1.000
_cell.length_c   1.000
_cell.angle_alpha   90.00
_cell.angle_beta   90.00
_cell.angle_gamma   90.00
#
_symmetry.space_group_name_H-M   'P 1'
#
loop_
_entity.id
_entity.type
_entity.pdbx_description
1 polymer ?
#
loop_
_entity_poly.entity_id
_entity_poly.type
_entity_poly.pdbx_seq_one_letter_code
_entity_poly.pdbx_strand_id
1 'polypeptide(L)'
;MAQFSVNSDRFDPYKNFKFLIKWDGRTVAGVSKVGALKRTTEVVEHREGGDVSSTRKSPGQTKYEAITLERGVTHDPDFHDWANLVWNYGASPPSSGSGGGEMSLKNFRKDITIELYNEA
;
A
#
# COMPACT_ATOMS: atom_id res chain seq x y z
N MET A 1 1.06 22.35 36.55
CA MET A 1 0.79 21.21 35.64
C MET A 1 -0.70 21.24 35.35
N ALA A 2 -1.09 21.67 34.15
CA ALA A 2 -2.52 21.83 33.82
C ALA A 2 -3.16 20.45 33.60
N GLN A 3 -4.09 20.09 34.48
CA GLN A 3 -5.02 18.98 34.31
C GLN A 3 -5.92 19.34 33.11
N PHE A 4 -5.86 18.57 32.02
CA PHE A 4 -6.74 18.78 30.88
C PHE A 4 -8.20 18.58 31.32
N SER A 5 -8.99 19.64 31.22
CA SER A 5 -10.46 19.57 31.29
C SER A 5 -10.95 18.65 30.17
N VAL A 6 -11.80 17.69 30.49
CA VAL A 6 -12.33 16.68 29.57
C VAL A 6 -12.96 17.40 28.38
N ASN A 7 -12.30 17.32 27.22
CA ASN A 7 -12.74 17.95 25.99
C ASN A 7 -13.54 16.90 25.21
N SER A 8 -14.87 16.94 25.35
CA SER A 8 -15.81 15.93 24.82
C SER A 8 -15.87 15.88 23.28
N ASP A 9 -15.37 16.92 22.61
CA ASP A 9 -15.29 17.01 21.15
C ASP A 9 -13.88 16.77 20.60
N ARG A 10 -12.95 16.32 21.46
CA ARG A 10 -11.59 16.02 21.04
C ARG A 10 -11.60 14.77 20.15
N PHE A 11 -11.47 15.00 18.85
CA PHE A 11 -11.22 13.94 17.89
C PHE A 11 -9.79 13.43 18.10
N ASP A 12 -9.64 12.36 18.89
CA ASP A 12 -8.35 11.73 19.07
C ASP A 12 -7.89 11.13 17.73
N PRO A 13 -6.62 11.34 17.34
CA PRO A 13 -6.11 10.81 16.08
C PRO A 13 -6.21 9.28 16.06
N TYR A 14 -6.49 8.72 14.89
CA TYR A 14 -6.52 7.27 14.70
C TYR A 14 -5.20 6.66 15.15
N LYS A 15 -5.29 5.59 15.93
CA LYS A 15 -4.11 4.82 16.32
C LYS A 15 -3.65 3.97 15.12
N ASN A 16 -2.34 3.88 14.91
CA ASN A 16 -1.75 3.24 13.73
C ASN A 16 -1.89 1.71 13.66
N PHE A 17 -2.57 1.07 14.63
CA PHE A 17 -2.64 -0.40 14.75
C PHE A 17 -4.04 -0.99 14.50
N LYS A 18 -5.11 -0.17 14.49
CA LYS A 18 -6.47 -0.67 14.28
C LYS A 18 -6.87 -0.41 12.83
N PHE A 19 -6.47 -1.32 11.95
CA PHE A 19 -6.78 -1.25 10.53
C PHE A 19 -7.28 -2.60 9.99
N LEU A 20 -8.09 -2.55 8.94
CA LEU A 20 -8.49 -3.70 8.15
C LEU A 20 -8.01 -3.51 6.72
N ILE A 21 -7.65 -4.61 6.08
CA ILE A 21 -7.31 -4.64 4.67
C ILE A 21 -8.40 -5.39 3.92
N LYS A 22 -8.87 -4.78 2.84
CA LYS A 22 -9.86 -5.37 1.96
C LYS A 22 -9.34 -5.41 0.53
N TRP A 23 -9.59 -6.52 -0.15
CA TRP A 23 -9.51 -6.59 -1.61
C TRP A 23 -10.73 -7.34 -2.13
N ASP A 24 -11.19 -6.99 -3.32
CA ASP A 24 -12.38 -7.60 -3.95
C ASP A 24 -13.63 -7.61 -3.04
N GLY A 25 -13.77 -6.62 -2.15
CA GLY A 25 -14.85 -6.51 -1.17
C GLY A 25 -14.78 -7.48 0.01
N ARG A 26 -13.73 -8.32 0.10
CA ARG A 26 -13.49 -9.25 1.21
C ARG A 26 -12.42 -8.71 2.15
N THR A 27 -12.63 -8.93 3.44
CA THR A 27 -11.66 -8.53 4.47
C THR A 27 -10.64 -9.63 4.65
N VAL A 28 -9.37 -9.26 4.54
CA VAL A 28 -8.23 -10.16 4.70
C VAL A 28 -7.82 -10.12 6.15
N ALA A 29 -8.04 -11.22 6.86
CA ALA A 29 -7.70 -11.28 8.26
C ALA A 29 -6.17 -11.43 8.44
N GLY A 30 -5.61 -10.82 9.48
CA GLY A 30 -4.27 -11.14 9.99
C GLY A 30 -3.09 -10.39 9.36
N VAL A 31 -3.32 -9.27 8.67
CA VAL A 31 -2.20 -8.39 8.29
C VAL A 31 -1.68 -7.66 9.52
N SER A 32 -0.41 -7.86 9.84
CA SER A 32 0.23 -7.33 11.04
C SER A 32 0.80 -5.92 10.83
N LYS A 33 1.20 -5.59 9.60
CA LYS A 33 1.83 -4.31 9.28
C LYS A 33 1.63 -3.92 7.83
N VAL A 34 1.44 -2.62 7.62
CA VAL A 34 1.36 -1.97 6.31
C VAL A 34 2.47 -0.93 6.22
N GLY A 35 3.17 -0.88 5.10
CA GLY A 35 4.13 0.17 4.77
C GLY A 35 3.46 1.53 4.55
N ALA A 36 4.27 2.58 4.47
CA ALA A 36 3.75 3.93 4.25
C ALA A 36 3.18 4.11 2.85
N LEU A 37 2.02 4.78 2.74
CA LEU A 37 1.45 5.21 1.47
C LEU A 37 2.12 6.52 1.03
N LYS A 38 3.29 6.41 0.40
CA LYS A 38 4.08 7.58 0.00
C LYS A 38 3.84 7.96 -1.45
N ARG A 39 3.39 9.21 -1.63
CA ARG A 39 3.22 9.88 -2.92
C ARG A 39 4.13 11.10 -2.96
N THR A 40 5.02 11.15 -3.95
CA THR A 40 5.98 12.25 -4.12
C THR A 40 5.78 12.88 -5.49
N THR A 41 5.55 14.19 -5.53
CA THR A 41 5.51 14.97 -6.78
C THR A 41 6.86 15.63 -6.99
N GLU A 42 7.52 15.32 -8.08
CA GLU A 42 8.81 15.93 -8.43
C GLU A 42 8.63 17.42 -8.72
N VAL A 43 9.64 18.23 -8.41
CA VAL A 43 9.61 19.67 -8.68
C VAL A 43 10.51 19.96 -9.87
N VAL A 44 9.93 20.52 -10.94
CA VAL A 44 10.66 21.00 -12.11
C VAL A 44 10.97 22.47 -11.91
N GLU A 45 12.25 22.80 -11.88
CA GLU A 45 12.73 24.17 -11.72
C GLU A 45 13.02 24.80 -13.07
N HIS A 46 12.42 25.97 -13.33
CA HIS A 46 12.65 26.76 -14.54
C HIS A 46 13.22 28.14 -14.19
N ARG A 47 14.29 28.53 -14.90
CA ARG A 47 14.88 29.86 -14.80
C ARG A 47 14.70 30.60 -16.12
N GLU A 48 14.19 31.81 -16.03
CA GLU A 48 14.02 32.71 -17.17
C GLU A 48 15.12 33.76 -17.14
N GLY A 49 15.71 34.08 -18.30
CA GLY A 49 16.89 34.96 -18.39
C GLY A 49 16.69 36.40 -17.92
N GLY A 50 15.45 36.84 -17.68
CA GLY A 50 15.11 38.18 -17.16
C GLY A 50 15.01 38.26 -15.63
N ASP A 51 15.04 37.14 -14.91
CA ASP A 51 14.86 37.11 -13.45
C ASP A 51 16.09 36.49 -12.76
N VAL A 52 16.93 37.36 -12.19
CA VAL A 52 18.26 37.00 -11.67
C VAL A 52 18.17 36.23 -10.36
N SER A 53 17.04 36.33 -9.65
CA SER A 53 16.95 35.87 -8.25
C SER A 53 15.86 34.83 -7.98
N SER A 54 14.90 34.61 -8.89
CA SER A 54 13.79 33.69 -8.64
C SER A 54 13.80 32.49 -9.60
N THR A 55 13.65 31.29 -9.04
CA THR A 55 13.48 30.05 -9.82
C THR A 55 12.01 29.63 -9.71
N ARG A 56 11.33 29.47 -10.85
CA ARG A 56 9.94 29.02 -10.87
C ARG A 56 9.90 27.52 -10.64
N LYS A 57 9.07 27.09 -9.70
CA LYS A 57 8.85 25.68 -9.36
C LYS A 57 7.52 25.22 -9.93
N SER A 58 7.55 24.28 -10.84
CA SER A 58 6.37 23.64 -11.41
C SER A 58 6.26 22.20 -10.90
N PRO A 59 5.04 21.71 -10.60
CA PRO A 59 4.86 20.30 -10.27
C PRO A 59 5.15 19.44 -11.51
N GLY A 60 6.03 18.47 -11.35
CA GLY A 60 6.42 17.47 -12.34
C GLY A 60 5.64 16.15 -12.18
N GLN A 61 6.30 15.04 -12.51
CA GLN A 61 5.69 13.72 -12.42
C GLN A 61 5.45 13.32 -10.96
N THR A 62 4.30 12.70 -10.69
CA THR A 62 3.99 12.10 -9.38
C THR A 62 4.38 10.63 -9.38
N LYS A 63 5.19 10.24 -8.41
CA LYS A 63 5.64 8.87 -8.18
C LYS A 63 4.95 8.29 -6.94
N TYR A 64 4.64 7.01 -7.01
CA TYR A 64 4.04 6.23 -5.94
C TYR A 64 5.05 5.16 -5.52
N GLU A 65 5.36 5.10 -4.22
CA GLU A 65 6.27 4.09 -3.68
C GLU A 65 5.57 2.75 -3.47
N ALA A 66 6.35 1.67 -3.44
CA ALA A 66 5.83 0.34 -3.20
C ALA A 66 5.29 0.20 -1.77
N ILE A 67 4.11 -0.41 -1.65
CA ILE A 67 3.48 -0.71 -0.37
C ILE A 67 3.92 -2.11 0.06
N THR A 68 4.44 -2.25 1.27
CA THR A 68 4.76 -3.54 1.87
C THR A 68 3.62 -3.99 2.78
N LEU A 69 3.24 -5.26 2.71
CA LEU A 69 2.26 -5.87 3.59
C LEU A 69 2.93 -7.06 4.29
N GLU A 70 2.91 -7.07 5.62
CA GLU A 70 3.44 -8.18 6.41
C GLU A 70 2.30 -8.89 7.11
N ARG A 71 2.26 -10.22 6.98
CA ARG A 71 1.21 -11.08 7.53
C ARG A 71 1.83 -12.32 8.15
N GLY A 72 1.32 -12.71 9.31
CA GLY A 72 1.63 -14.02 9.90
C GLY A 72 0.90 -15.15 9.17
N VAL A 73 1.44 -16.37 9.23
CA VAL A 73 0.76 -17.54 8.70
C VAL A 73 -0.54 -17.75 9.49
N THR A 74 -1.66 -17.79 8.77
CA THR A 74 -3.01 -17.90 9.35
C THR A 74 -3.82 -18.90 8.53
N HIS A 75 -4.98 -19.30 9.06
CA HIS A 75 -5.87 -20.27 8.41
C HIS A 75 -6.56 -19.74 7.15
N ASP A 76 -6.54 -18.43 6.93
CA ASP A 76 -7.11 -17.80 5.74
C ASP A 76 -6.04 -17.76 4.64
N PRO A 77 -6.18 -18.56 3.55
CA PRO A 77 -5.16 -18.69 2.52
C PRO A 77 -5.18 -17.54 1.51
N ASP A 78 -6.15 -16.63 1.52
CA ASP A 78 -6.37 -15.67 0.44
C ASP A 78 -5.14 -14.81 0.13
N PHE A 79 -4.42 -14.34 1.16
CA PHE A 79 -3.17 -13.57 0.99
C PHE A 79 -2.05 -14.42 0.39
N HIS A 80 -1.93 -15.67 0.85
CA HIS A 80 -0.88 -16.58 0.41
C HIS A 80 -1.10 -17.01 -1.04
N ASP A 81 -2.35 -17.34 -1.40
CA ASP A 81 -2.72 -17.74 -2.76
C ASP A 81 -2.50 -16.58 -3.74
N TRP A 82 -2.86 -15.35 -3.37
CA TRP A 82 -2.57 -14.16 -4.18
C TRP A 82 -1.06 -13.91 -4.32
N ALA A 83 -0.29 -14.00 -3.23
CA ALA A 83 1.16 -13.82 -3.28
C ALA A 83 1.84 -14.86 -4.21
N ASN A 84 1.33 -16.09 -4.23
CA ASN A 84 1.82 -17.16 -5.11
C ASN A 84 1.46 -16.97 -6.60
N LEU A 85 0.50 -16.10 -6.95
CA LEU A 85 0.21 -15.78 -8.36
C LEU A 85 1.38 -15.07 -9.06
N VAL A 86 2.24 -14.39 -8.29
CA VAL A 86 3.44 -13.72 -8.82
C VAL A 86 4.56 -14.72 -9.06
N TRP A 87 4.67 -15.74 -8.21
CA TRP A 87 5.76 -16.69 -8.26
C TRP A 87 5.30 -18.09 -7.86
N ASN A 88 4.87 -18.87 -8.84
CA ASN A 88 4.57 -20.28 -8.65
C ASN A 88 5.86 -21.10 -8.74
N TYR A 89 6.53 -21.35 -7.61
CA TYR A 89 7.76 -22.17 -7.55
C TYR A 89 7.52 -23.68 -7.84
N GLY A 90 6.34 -24.10 -8.27
CA GLY A 90 6.00 -25.53 -8.47
C GLY A 90 5.16 -25.85 -9.71
N ALA A 91 4.96 -24.91 -10.63
CA ALA A 91 4.10 -25.10 -11.82
C ALA A 91 4.76 -25.90 -12.96
N SER A 92 5.54 -26.94 -12.64
CA SER A 92 6.05 -27.92 -13.61
C SER A 92 5.96 -29.34 -13.03
N PRO A 93 4.98 -30.17 -13.46
CA PRO A 93 5.14 -31.61 -13.41
C PRO A 93 6.28 -32.04 -14.35
N PRO A 94 7.08 -33.07 -14.03
CA PRO A 94 8.24 -33.49 -14.84
C PRO A 94 7.88 -34.14 -16.19
N SER A 95 6.63 -34.03 -16.68
CA SER A 95 6.16 -34.83 -17.82
C SER A 95 5.32 -34.10 -18.87
N SER A 96 5.22 -32.77 -18.87
CA SER A 96 4.52 -32.06 -19.95
C SER A 96 5.24 -30.77 -20.30
N GLY A 97 5.88 -30.78 -21.48
CA GLY A 97 6.62 -29.65 -22.05
C GLY A 97 5.73 -28.46 -22.39
N SER A 98 5.35 -27.70 -21.38
CA SER A 98 4.83 -26.34 -21.52
C SER A 98 5.62 -25.46 -20.57
N GLY A 99 6.31 -24.47 -21.13
CA GLY A 99 7.24 -23.58 -20.44
C GLY A 99 6.62 -22.92 -19.21
N GLY A 100 7.47 -22.68 -18.22
CA GLY A 100 7.12 -22.35 -16.84
C GLY A 100 5.98 -21.36 -16.68
N GLY A 101 5.08 -21.68 -15.74
CA GLY A 101 3.86 -20.92 -15.44
C GLY A 101 4.10 -19.42 -15.39
N GLU A 102 3.81 -18.78 -16.51
CA GLU A 102 3.94 -17.35 -16.72
C GLU A 102 3.03 -16.64 -15.73
N MET A 103 3.54 -15.61 -15.04
CA MET A 103 2.77 -14.83 -14.07
C MET A 103 1.43 -14.44 -14.69
N SER A 104 0.33 -14.64 -13.96
CA SER A 104 -0.99 -14.22 -14.45
C SER A 104 -1.09 -12.68 -14.38
N LEU A 105 -0.62 -12.00 -15.43
CA LEU A 105 -0.60 -10.53 -15.52
C LEU A 105 -1.99 -9.91 -15.32
N LYS A 106 -3.04 -10.65 -15.69
CA LYS A 106 -4.44 -10.23 -15.54
C LYS A 106 -4.94 -10.34 -14.10
N ASN A 107 -4.56 -11.39 -13.37
CA ASN A 107 -5.13 -11.70 -12.05
C ASN A 107 -4.26 -11.23 -10.88
N PHE A 108 -3.01 -10.82 -11.15
CA PHE A 108 -2.08 -10.36 -10.13
C PHE A 108 -2.46 -8.98 -9.56
N ARG A 109 -2.88 -8.05 -10.41
CA ARG A 109 -3.25 -6.70 -9.96
C ARG A 109 -4.58 -6.77 -9.21
N LYS A 110 -4.55 -6.35 -7.95
CA LYS A 110 -5.73 -6.23 -7.09
C LYS A 110 -5.82 -4.82 -6.54
N ASP A 111 -7.04 -4.34 -6.42
CA ASP A 111 -7.34 -3.11 -5.70
C ASP A 111 -7.39 -3.41 -4.20
N ILE A 112 -6.60 -2.67 -3.43
CA ILE A 112 -6.45 -2.85 -1.98
C ILE A 112 -6.98 -1.61 -1.28
N THR A 113 -7.89 -1.81 -0.34
CA THR A 113 -8.45 -0.77 0.52
C THR A 113 -7.95 -0.98 1.94
N ILE A 114 -7.43 0.09 2.55
CA ILE A 114 -6.99 0.10 3.96
C ILE A 114 -7.98 0.95 4.73
N GLU A 115 -8.71 0.34 5.65
CA GLU A 115 -9.69 1.00 6.50
C GLU A 115 -9.12 1.17 7.91
N LEU A 116 -9.01 2.41 8.38
CA LEU A 116 -8.62 2.70 9.75
C LEU A 116 -9.85 2.79 10.64
N TYR A 117 -9.79 2.15 11.81
CA TYR A 117 -10.86 2.13 12.78
C TYR A 117 -10.46 2.89 14.05
N ASN A 118 -11.42 3.58 14.64
CA ASN A 118 -11.25 4.25 15.94
C ASN A 118 -11.49 3.26 17.09
N GLU A 119 -11.25 3.69 18.33
CA GLU A 119 -11.39 2.87 19.54
C GLU A 119 -12.84 2.68 20.02
N ALA A 120 -13.83 3.24 19.32
CA ALA A 120 -15.25 3.10 19.66
C ALA A 120 -15.79 1.70 19.35
#